data_AF-A0A5J4UMQ9-F1
#
_entry.id   AF-A0A5J4UMQ9-F1
#
_cell.length_a   1.000
_cell.length_b   1.000
_cell.length_c   1.000
_cell.angle_alpha   90.00
_cell.angle_beta   90.00
_cell.angle_gamma   90.00
#
_symmetry.space_group_name_H-M   'P 1'
#
loop_
_entity.id
_entity.type
_entity.pdbx_description
1 polymer ?
#
loop_
_entity_poly.entity_id
_entity_poly.type
_entity_poly.pdbx_seq_one_letter_code
_entity_poly.pdbx_strand_id
1 'polypeptide(L)'
;MAARKNKRAKTIDLSPSDTKLQNNQLELEINNKVYKQFIEQIGNGTSQAQKELLSVIGLIAERGALNRMRYVDNQFYDLFKKSGMYKALDDIYIQEMQHQNQKFDKKITFSDFITQLIFTFTFINRNKRVETKRLKQAWNLFKHLIYKLERKLEPQDWMGSFGDDSLKLKRILKKIDGRMIEVKRVFQAMQGLIDCQENLNNFIKKFKCQFCLIHMIDLCGYPDTLAALELKSATFEAFAVSYLMIIASSSYLLSNLIGNNEEINKRSGSTVGFMEAVAELSLERNHAVDQNQQRKQLQSEIRYYNQGNFNYVMKYGNSLELKIIVKKLKFVQSEIELIAADQENDELKSKFLLQVFNNIGNIVKDLRYGTQFCHSKPALLKLIDEQIEEVGGLEEIDSNVKRINYGIKQQALSVLKQVNNPIDINNVEHIRKELPEVEQDNDEEDEQQVEVVRKYNVVFEQLENNSNNNEQEDEDDDEETNEDDVDYDEDSSSSQRKGRRHSYAFDDGDDDGDEEKCNVQ
;
A
#
# COMPACT_ATOMS: atom_id res chain seq x y z
N MET A 1 -15.90 -65.38 24.03
CA MET A 1 -15.03 -64.26 24.47
C MET A 1 -13.91 -64.07 23.45
N ALA A 2 -14.08 -63.14 22.52
CA ALA A 2 -13.05 -62.81 21.53
C ALA A 2 -12.14 -61.72 22.09
N ALA A 3 -10.85 -62.02 22.24
CA ALA A 3 -9.85 -61.08 22.73
C ALA A 3 -9.67 -59.92 21.73
N ARG A 4 -10.24 -58.75 22.05
CA ARG A 4 -9.91 -57.49 21.37
C ARG A 4 -8.46 -57.13 21.68
N LYS A 5 -7.53 -57.50 20.81
CA LYS A 5 -6.17 -56.96 20.80
C LYS A 5 -6.27 -55.47 20.42
N ASN A 6 -6.29 -54.59 21.43
CA ASN A 6 -6.08 -53.17 21.24
C ASN A 6 -4.65 -52.95 20.73
N LYS A 7 -4.51 -52.84 19.41
CA LYS A 7 -3.28 -52.39 18.75
C LYS A 7 -3.11 -50.92 19.12
N ARG A 8 -2.32 -50.62 20.17
CA ARG A 8 -1.92 -49.23 20.48
C ARG A 8 -1.26 -48.66 19.23
N ALA A 9 -1.81 -47.57 18.71
CA ALA A 9 -1.18 -46.83 17.63
C ALA A 9 0.22 -46.42 18.10
N LYS A 10 1.25 -46.71 17.28
CA LYS A 10 2.59 -46.16 17.52
C LYS A 10 2.48 -44.65 17.39
N THR A 11 2.56 -43.93 18.51
CA THR A 11 2.66 -42.47 18.54
C THR A 11 3.94 -42.07 17.80
N ILE A 12 3.84 -41.14 16.86
CA ILE A 12 5.03 -40.50 16.28
C ILE A 12 5.55 -39.58 17.38
N ASP A 13 6.76 -39.84 17.86
CA ASP A 13 7.43 -38.95 18.80
C ASP A 13 7.94 -37.75 18.01
N LEU A 14 7.21 -36.65 18.10
CA LEU A 14 7.58 -35.34 17.55
C LEU A 14 7.99 -34.39 18.68
N SER A 15 8.47 -34.91 19.82
CA SER A 15 8.90 -34.05 20.91
C SER A 15 9.95 -33.06 20.38
N PRO A 16 9.68 -31.74 20.42
CA PRO A 16 10.65 -30.76 19.98
C PRO A 16 11.80 -30.81 20.98
N SER A 17 13.00 -31.16 20.54
CA SER A 17 14.18 -30.68 21.25
C SER A 17 14.11 -29.16 21.23
N ASP A 18 14.36 -28.49 22.37
CA ASP A 18 14.24 -27.04 22.60
C ASP A 18 15.16 -26.16 21.72
N THR A 19 15.66 -26.67 20.61
CA THR A 19 16.44 -25.97 19.60
C THR A 19 15.52 -25.25 18.62
N LYS A 20 15.71 -23.93 18.49
CA LYS A 20 15.23 -23.14 17.37
C LYS A 20 15.71 -23.80 16.06
N LEU A 21 14.83 -24.57 15.41
CA LEU A 21 15.12 -25.23 14.13
C LEU A 21 15.49 -24.17 13.09
N GLN A 22 16.75 -24.18 12.67
CA GLN A 22 17.19 -23.43 11.48
C GLN A 22 16.53 -24.04 10.24
N ASN A 23 16.16 -23.23 9.24
CA ASN A 23 15.44 -23.68 8.04
C ASN A 23 16.09 -24.89 7.33
N ASN A 24 17.41 -25.05 7.42
CA ASN A 24 18.16 -26.13 6.78
C ASN A 24 18.03 -27.49 7.50
N GLN A 25 17.64 -27.53 8.78
CA GLN A 25 17.47 -28.78 9.53
C GLN A 25 16.15 -29.51 9.21
N LEU A 26 15.12 -28.75 8.80
CA LEU A 26 13.81 -29.30 8.46
C LEU A 26 13.88 -30.27 7.26
N GLU A 27 14.82 -30.04 6.34
CA GLU A 27 15.08 -30.89 5.17
C GLU A 27 15.71 -32.24 5.53
N LEU A 28 16.51 -32.30 6.61
CA LEU A 28 17.16 -33.54 7.07
C LEU A 28 16.19 -34.45 7.83
N GLU A 29 15.22 -33.87 8.53
CA GLU A 29 14.27 -34.60 9.37
C GLU A 29 13.04 -35.09 8.61
N ILE A 30 12.53 -34.30 7.66
CA ILE A 30 11.36 -34.67 6.86
C ILE A 30 11.83 -35.46 5.62
N ASN A 31 11.79 -36.78 5.72
CA ASN A 31 12.14 -37.68 4.62
C ASN A 31 10.96 -38.58 4.18
N ASN A 32 11.18 -39.40 3.15
CA ASN A 32 10.17 -40.32 2.61
C ASN A 32 9.56 -41.25 3.67
N LYS A 33 10.30 -41.63 4.71
CA LYS A 33 9.81 -42.51 5.77
C LYS A 33 8.79 -41.78 6.66
N VAL A 34 9.05 -40.52 6.99
CA VAL A 34 8.13 -39.69 7.77
C VAL A 34 6.81 -39.49 7.00
N TYR A 35 6.87 -39.17 5.71
CA TYR A 35 5.66 -39.05 4.89
C TYR A 35 4.87 -40.36 4.80
N LYS A 36 5.52 -41.53 4.70
CA LYS A 36 4.81 -42.82 4.72
C LYS A 36 4.06 -43.03 6.03
N GLN A 37 4.66 -42.66 7.16
CA GLN A 37 3.97 -42.71 8.47
C GLN A 37 2.78 -41.75 8.51
N PHE A 38 2.93 -40.53 7.97
CA PHE A 38 1.81 -39.60 7.86
C PHE A 38 0.69 -40.19 6.99
N ILE A 39 0.98 -40.81 5.84
CA ILE A 39 -0.03 -41.43 4.98
C ILE A 39 -0.79 -42.53 5.74
N GLU A 40 -0.07 -43.41 6.43
CA GLU A 40 -0.65 -44.49 7.23
C GLU A 40 -1.59 -43.96 8.33
N GLN A 41 -1.22 -42.84 8.96
CA GLN A 41 -2.01 -42.27 10.05
C GLN A 41 -3.18 -41.43 9.57
N ILE A 42 -2.98 -40.62 8.53
CA ILE A 42 -4.02 -39.78 7.91
C ILE A 42 -5.16 -40.64 7.37
N GLY A 43 -4.85 -41.80 6.77
CA GLY A 43 -5.86 -42.70 6.21
C GLY A 43 -6.83 -41.95 5.28
N ASN A 44 -8.12 -41.96 5.61
CA ASN A 44 -9.17 -41.29 4.81
C ASN A 44 -9.50 -39.87 5.29
N GLY A 45 -8.80 -39.32 6.28
CA GLY A 45 -9.07 -37.94 6.74
C GLY A 45 -10.38 -37.75 7.52
N THR A 46 -11.06 -38.82 7.96
CA THR A 46 -12.42 -38.73 8.51
C THR A 46 -12.45 -38.34 9.99
N SER A 47 -11.47 -38.78 10.78
CA SER A 47 -11.39 -38.49 12.22
C SER A 47 -10.71 -37.14 12.51
N GLN A 48 -10.97 -36.55 13.68
CA GLN A 48 -10.35 -35.27 14.06
C GLN A 48 -8.81 -35.35 14.06
N ALA A 49 -8.23 -36.42 14.62
CA ALA A 49 -6.78 -36.60 14.64
C ALA A 49 -6.18 -36.64 13.22
N GLN A 50 -6.87 -37.26 12.26
CA GLN A 50 -6.44 -37.30 10.86
C GLN A 50 -6.51 -35.91 10.20
N LYS A 51 -7.52 -35.11 10.55
CA LYS A 51 -7.64 -33.72 10.07
C LYS A 51 -6.55 -32.81 10.63
N GLU A 52 -6.19 -32.98 11.90
CA GLU A 52 -5.06 -32.27 12.50
C GLU A 52 -3.73 -32.65 11.82
N LEU A 53 -3.51 -33.95 11.56
CA LEU A 53 -2.33 -34.40 10.81
C LEU A 53 -2.28 -33.79 9.40
N LEU A 54 -3.42 -33.70 8.71
CA LEU A 54 -3.51 -33.01 7.42
C LEU A 54 -3.20 -31.51 7.53
N SER A 55 -3.55 -30.87 8.64
CA SER A 55 -3.17 -29.48 8.92
C SER A 55 -1.66 -29.32 9.01
N VAL A 56 -0.98 -30.23 9.72
CA VAL A 56 0.49 -30.29 9.79
C VAL A 56 1.11 -30.44 8.39
N ILE A 57 0.55 -31.32 7.56
CA ILE A 57 1.00 -31.47 6.16
C ILE A 57 0.82 -30.19 5.36
N GLY A 58 -0.29 -29.48 5.56
CA GLY A 58 -0.52 -28.17 4.94
C GLY A 58 0.52 -27.13 5.33
N LEU A 59 0.93 -27.09 6.60
CA LEU A 59 2.00 -26.20 7.07
C LEU A 59 3.35 -26.53 6.43
N ILE A 60 3.69 -27.82 6.30
CA ILE A 60 4.93 -28.25 5.62
C ILE A 60 4.91 -27.81 4.16
N ALA A 61 3.78 -28.01 3.46
CA ALA A 61 3.62 -27.57 2.07
C ALA A 61 3.74 -26.06 1.92
N GLU A 62 3.09 -25.29 2.80
CA GLU A 62 3.12 -23.82 2.82
C GLU A 62 4.55 -23.31 3.05
N ARG A 63 5.28 -23.88 4.01
CA ARG A 63 6.69 -23.52 4.26
C ARG A 63 7.59 -23.82 3.07
N GLY A 64 7.46 -24.99 2.46
CA GLY A 64 8.21 -25.34 1.24
C GLY A 64 7.89 -24.43 0.05
N ALA A 65 6.66 -23.93 -0.03
CA ALA A 65 6.24 -22.98 -1.06
C ALA A 65 6.76 -21.55 -0.81
N LEU A 66 7.07 -21.17 0.44
CA LEU A 66 7.51 -19.82 0.81
C LEU A 66 9.02 -19.64 0.85
N ASN A 67 9.81 -20.71 0.96
CA ASN A 67 11.30 -20.68 0.92
C ASN A 67 11.87 -20.42 -0.50
N ARG A 68 11.34 -19.41 -1.19
CA ARG A 68 11.60 -19.08 -2.61
C ARG A 68 13.02 -18.58 -2.88
N MET A 69 13.72 -18.04 -1.88
CA MET A 69 15.01 -17.35 -2.12
C MET A 69 16.12 -18.27 -2.68
N ARG A 70 15.93 -19.59 -2.71
CA ARG A 70 16.92 -20.54 -3.25
C ARG A 70 16.44 -21.45 -4.39
N TYR A 71 15.14 -21.57 -4.67
CA TYR A 71 14.62 -22.60 -5.59
C TYR A 71 13.45 -22.12 -6.47
N VAL A 72 13.51 -22.49 -7.75
CA VAL A 72 12.47 -22.22 -8.76
C VAL A 72 11.19 -23.03 -8.52
N ASP A 73 11.25 -24.12 -7.75
CA ASP A 73 10.13 -25.01 -7.44
C ASP A 73 9.92 -25.13 -5.92
N ASN A 74 8.73 -25.58 -5.49
CA ASN A 74 8.52 -26.00 -4.10
C ASN A 74 9.51 -27.12 -3.75
N GLN A 75 10.38 -26.86 -2.76
CA GLN A 75 11.47 -27.76 -2.35
C GLN A 75 10.98 -29.17 -1.98
N PHE A 76 9.76 -29.29 -1.43
CA PHE A 76 9.21 -30.56 -0.99
C PHE A 76 8.35 -31.26 -2.06
N TYR A 77 8.13 -30.65 -3.24
CA TYR A 77 7.22 -31.22 -4.25
C TYR A 77 7.58 -32.65 -4.63
N ASP A 78 8.85 -32.91 -4.93
CA ASP A 78 9.35 -34.24 -5.29
C ASP A 78 9.19 -35.24 -4.16
N LEU A 79 9.35 -34.78 -2.92
CA LEU A 79 9.21 -35.61 -1.73
C LEU A 79 7.73 -35.99 -1.49
N PHE A 80 6.80 -35.04 -1.69
CA PHE A 80 5.36 -35.31 -1.70
C PHE A 80 4.97 -36.35 -2.75
N LYS A 81 5.59 -36.30 -3.93
CA LYS A 81 5.31 -37.21 -5.04
C LYS A 81 5.92 -38.60 -4.81
N LYS A 82 7.21 -38.68 -4.48
CA LYS A 82 7.96 -39.94 -4.25
C LYS A 82 7.42 -40.72 -3.05
N SER A 83 6.97 -40.03 -2.00
CA SER A 83 6.38 -40.68 -0.82
C SER A 83 4.97 -41.23 -1.06
N GLY A 84 4.29 -40.79 -2.12
CA GLY A 84 2.87 -41.08 -2.36
C GLY A 84 1.90 -40.16 -1.60
N MET A 85 2.41 -39.20 -0.82
CA MET A 85 1.58 -38.27 -0.05
C MET A 85 0.68 -37.43 -0.97
N TYR A 86 1.21 -36.98 -2.11
CA TYR A 86 0.43 -36.24 -3.11
C TYR A 86 -0.83 -37.01 -3.53
N LYS A 87 -0.68 -38.32 -3.82
CA LYS A 87 -1.77 -39.18 -4.24
C LYS A 87 -2.76 -39.43 -3.09
N ALA A 88 -2.27 -39.64 -1.88
CA ALA A 88 -3.13 -39.83 -0.72
C ALA A 88 -4.01 -38.59 -0.43
N LEU A 89 -3.42 -37.39 -0.48
CA LEU A 89 -4.17 -36.14 -0.37
C LEU A 89 -5.22 -36.02 -1.48
N ASP A 90 -4.90 -36.52 -2.66
CA ASP A 90 -5.74 -36.37 -3.85
C ASP A 90 -6.97 -37.26 -3.77
N ASP A 91 -6.78 -38.50 -3.32
CA ASP A 91 -7.86 -39.43 -3.07
C ASP A 91 -8.83 -38.87 -2.00
N ILE A 92 -8.30 -38.27 -0.93
CA ILE A 92 -9.11 -37.62 0.12
C ILE A 92 -9.88 -36.41 -0.45
N TYR A 93 -9.21 -35.57 -1.25
CA TYR A 93 -9.83 -34.42 -1.88
C TYR A 93 -10.97 -34.81 -2.82
N ILE A 94 -10.74 -35.79 -3.68
CA ILE A 94 -11.77 -36.30 -4.61
C ILE A 94 -12.97 -36.85 -3.85
N GLN A 95 -12.73 -37.65 -2.80
CA GLN A 95 -13.79 -38.20 -1.96
C GLN A 95 -14.64 -37.10 -1.31
N GLU A 96 -14.01 -36.09 -0.72
CA GLU A 96 -14.75 -35.00 -0.09
C GLU A 96 -15.50 -34.12 -1.09
N MET A 97 -14.90 -33.83 -2.25
CA MET A 97 -15.59 -33.08 -3.30
C MET A 97 -16.80 -33.85 -3.85
N GLN A 98 -16.70 -35.18 -3.99
CA GLN A 98 -17.84 -36.02 -4.39
C GLN A 98 -18.95 -36.01 -3.34
N HIS A 99 -18.58 -36.13 -2.07
CA HIS A 99 -19.52 -36.09 -0.95
C HIS A 99 -20.22 -34.72 -0.82
N GLN A 100 -19.53 -33.62 -1.10
CA GLN A 100 -20.16 -32.30 -1.19
C GLN A 100 -21.10 -32.21 -2.39
N ASN A 101 -20.67 -32.61 -3.59
CA ASN A 101 -21.49 -32.53 -4.79
C ASN A 101 -22.80 -33.34 -4.68
N GLN A 102 -22.79 -34.46 -3.94
CA GLN A 102 -24.00 -35.26 -3.67
C GLN A 102 -24.99 -34.57 -2.73
N LYS A 103 -24.55 -33.58 -1.94
CA LYS A 103 -25.39 -32.84 -1.00
C LYS A 103 -26.05 -31.59 -1.61
N PHE A 104 -25.74 -31.22 -2.86
CA PHE A 104 -26.08 -29.90 -3.36
C PHE A 104 -27.16 -29.86 -4.45
N ASP A 105 -28.35 -29.45 -3.99
CA ASP A 105 -29.33 -28.65 -4.75
C ASP A 105 -29.40 -27.19 -4.24
N LYS A 106 -28.58 -26.79 -3.24
CA LYS A 106 -28.64 -25.45 -2.60
C LYS A 106 -27.29 -24.92 -2.09
N LYS A 107 -26.77 -23.83 -2.68
CA LYS A 107 -25.69 -22.95 -2.17
C LYS A 107 -24.47 -23.67 -1.55
N ILE A 108 -23.42 -23.87 -2.36
CA ILE A 108 -22.15 -24.49 -1.98
C ILE A 108 -21.59 -23.83 -0.70
N THR A 109 -21.47 -24.60 0.37
CA THR A 109 -20.73 -24.26 1.58
C THR A 109 -19.49 -25.15 1.64
N PHE A 110 -18.32 -24.54 1.73
CA PHE A 110 -17.06 -25.27 1.91
C PHE A 110 -16.80 -25.46 3.40
N SER A 111 -16.51 -26.70 3.80
CA SER A 111 -16.06 -26.97 5.17
C SER A 111 -14.61 -26.50 5.35
N ASP A 112 -14.23 -26.17 6.59
CA ASP A 112 -12.84 -25.78 6.90
C ASP A 112 -11.83 -26.85 6.47
N PHE A 113 -12.25 -28.12 6.53
CA PHE A 113 -11.45 -29.25 6.05
C PHE A 113 -11.16 -29.19 4.55
N ILE A 114 -12.17 -28.89 3.72
CA ILE A 114 -11.99 -28.78 2.27
C ILE A 114 -11.15 -27.55 1.93
N THR A 115 -11.35 -26.45 2.64
CA THR A 115 -10.51 -25.25 2.52
C THR A 115 -9.05 -25.58 2.78
N GLN A 116 -8.75 -26.28 3.88
CA GLN A 116 -7.39 -26.70 4.22
C GLN A 116 -6.81 -27.64 3.15
N LEU A 117 -7.58 -28.62 2.65
CA LEU A 117 -7.12 -29.51 1.58
C LEU A 117 -6.77 -28.74 0.31
N ILE A 118 -7.63 -27.80 -0.10
CA ILE A 118 -7.38 -26.97 -1.30
C ILE A 118 -6.11 -26.14 -1.09
N PHE A 119 -5.94 -25.50 0.07
CA PHE A 119 -4.71 -24.77 0.37
C PHE A 119 -3.46 -25.65 0.32
N THR A 120 -3.49 -26.82 0.97
CA THR A 120 -2.39 -27.80 0.89
C THR A 120 -2.07 -28.16 -0.56
N PHE A 121 -3.10 -28.42 -1.37
CA PHE A 121 -2.93 -28.70 -2.79
C PHE A 121 -2.29 -27.56 -3.57
N THR A 122 -2.73 -26.32 -3.31
CA THR A 122 -2.19 -25.15 -3.99
C THR A 122 -0.73 -24.89 -3.65
N PHE A 123 -0.35 -25.10 -2.38
CA PHE A 123 1.03 -24.92 -1.94
C PHE A 123 1.94 -26.02 -2.49
N ILE A 124 1.50 -27.28 -2.48
CA ILE A 124 2.28 -28.37 -3.08
C ILE A 124 2.49 -28.12 -4.57
N ASN A 125 1.44 -27.75 -5.31
CA ASN A 125 1.51 -27.53 -6.75
C ASN A 125 2.01 -26.14 -7.16
N ARG A 126 2.65 -25.40 -6.25
CA ARG A 126 3.23 -24.11 -6.60
C ARG A 126 4.22 -24.26 -7.76
N ASN A 127 4.09 -23.42 -8.79
CA ASN A 127 4.85 -23.45 -10.06
C ASN A 127 4.63 -24.71 -10.93
N LYS A 128 3.66 -25.57 -10.58
CA LYS A 128 3.34 -26.77 -11.34
C LYS A 128 2.01 -26.63 -12.07
N ARG A 129 1.91 -27.28 -13.23
CA ARG A 129 0.68 -27.37 -13.99
C ARG A 129 -0.35 -28.16 -13.18
N VAL A 130 -1.53 -27.57 -12.99
CA VAL A 130 -2.65 -28.21 -12.29
C VAL A 130 -3.74 -28.58 -13.29
N GLU A 131 -4.32 -29.75 -13.10
CA GLU A 131 -5.45 -30.20 -13.93
C GLU A 131 -6.60 -29.19 -13.89
N THR A 132 -7.12 -28.80 -15.06
CA THR A 132 -8.12 -27.72 -15.19
C THR A 132 -9.36 -27.94 -14.32
N LYS A 133 -9.78 -29.20 -14.13
CA LYS A 133 -10.94 -29.53 -13.28
C LYS A 133 -10.71 -29.11 -11.82
N ARG A 134 -9.50 -29.35 -11.30
CA ARG A 134 -9.10 -28.96 -9.94
C ARG A 134 -8.94 -27.45 -9.82
N LEU A 135 -8.33 -26.83 -10.84
CA LEU A 135 -8.20 -25.37 -10.92
C LEU A 135 -9.57 -24.69 -10.80
N LYS A 136 -10.59 -25.20 -11.50
CA LYS A 136 -11.97 -24.72 -11.42
C LYS A 136 -12.58 -24.88 -10.03
N GLN A 137 -12.31 -26.00 -9.35
CA GLN A 137 -12.83 -26.25 -8.00
C GLN A 137 -12.16 -25.35 -6.96
N ALA A 138 -10.84 -25.20 -7.01
CA ALA A 138 -10.10 -24.27 -6.17
C ALA A 138 -10.58 -22.83 -6.39
N TRP A 139 -10.79 -22.44 -7.64
CA TRP A 139 -11.34 -21.13 -7.97
C TRP A 139 -12.73 -20.88 -7.36
N ASN A 140 -13.64 -21.85 -7.46
CA ASN A 140 -14.96 -21.72 -6.87
C ASN A 140 -14.90 -21.54 -5.34
N LEU A 141 -13.97 -22.23 -4.67
CA LEU A 141 -13.69 -22.00 -3.25
C LEU A 141 -13.20 -20.58 -3.01
N PHE A 142 -12.15 -20.14 -3.72
CA PHE A 142 -11.58 -18.81 -3.50
C PHE A 142 -12.59 -17.70 -3.73
N LYS A 143 -13.39 -17.79 -4.80
CA LYS A 143 -14.50 -16.86 -5.06
C LYS A 143 -15.48 -16.82 -3.88
N HIS A 144 -15.84 -17.98 -3.32
CA HIS A 144 -16.73 -18.05 -2.15
C HIS A 144 -16.09 -17.43 -0.90
N LEU A 145 -14.81 -17.71 -0.65
CA LEU A 145 -14.08 -17.17 0.50
C LEU A 145 -13.93 -15.64 0.39
N ILE A 146 -13.55 -15.13 -0.78
CA ILE A 146 -13.45 -13.69 -1.04
C ILE A 146 -14.80 -13.01 -0.80
N TYR A 147 -15.88 -13.54 -1.38
CA TYR A 147 -17.22 -12.99 -1.16
C TYR A 147 -17.65 -13.01 0.32
N LYS A 148 -17.30 -14.07 1.05
CA LYS A 148 -17.57 -14.18 2.49
C LYS A 148 -16.74 -13.17 3.29
N LEU A 149 -15.52 -12.87 2.85
CA LEU A 149 -14.63 -11.89 3.46
C LEU A 149 -15.10 -10.46 3.17
N GLU A 150 -15.45 -10.14 1.93
CA GLU A 150 -16.05 -8.84 1.53
C GLU A 150 -17.26 -8.49 2.39
N ARG A 151 -18.23 -9.40 2.49
CA ARG A 151 -19.42 -9.19 3.34
C ARG A 151 -19.10 -8.97 4.81
N LYS A 152 -18.08 -9.65 5.32
CA LYS A 152 -17.64 -9.48 6.71
C LYS A 152 -16.98 -8.11 6.92
N LEU A 153 -16.35 -7.55 5.89
CA LEU A 153 -15.64 -6.27 5.93
C LEU A 153 -16.56 -5.07 5.64
N GLU A 154 -17.84 -5.29 5.29
CA GLU A 154 -18.76 -4.20 4.98
C GLU A 154 -18.88 -3.17 6.14
N PRO A 155 -18.75 -1.86 5.84
CA PRO A 155 -18.81 -0.73 6.77
C PRO A 155 -19.91 -0.75 7.83
N GLN A 156 -21.07 -1.29 7.47
CA GLN A 156 -22.28 -1.23 8.29
C GLN A 156 -22.11 -1.92 9.65
N ASP A 157 -21.23 -2.91 9.75
CA ASP A 157 -20.96 -3.64 10.99
C ASP A 157 -19.99 -2.92 11.95
N TRP A 158 -19.21 -1.94 11.46
CA TRP A 158 -18.16 -1.29 12.26
C TRP A 158 -18.31 0.23 12.39
N MET A 159 -18.95 0.92 11.44
CA MET A 159 -19.19 2.38 11.52
C MET A 159 -20.23 2.78 12.59
N GLY A 160 -21.10 1.85 13.01
CA GLY A 160 -22.27 2.20 13.83
C GLY A 160 -22.03 2.58 15.29
N SER A 161 -20.81 2.56 15.83
CA SER A 161 -20.58 2.90 17.26
C SER A 161 -19.11 2.98 17.69
N PHE A 162 -18.36 3.90 17.08
CA PHE A 162 -17.14 4.43 17.70
C PHE A 162 -17.54 5.46 18.77
N GLY A 163 -18.20 5.02 19.84
CA GLY A 163 -18.15 5.77 21.09
C GLY A 163 -16.75 5.64 21.71
N ASP A 164 -16.44 6.42 22.74
CA ASP A 164 -15.15 6.45 23.47
C ASP A 164 -14.72 5.12 24.13
N ASP A 165 -15.36 3.99 23.80
CA ASP A 165 -15.03 2.68 24.31
C ASP A 165 -13.81 2.06 23.59
N SER A 166 -12.62 2.43 24.08
CA SER A 166 -11.32 1.87 23.72
C SER A 166 -11.29 0.33 23.68
N LEU A 167 -12.03 -0.36 24.55
CA LEU A 167 -12.07 -1.84 24.57
C LEU A 167 -12.84 -2.40 23.36
N LYS A 168 -13.90 -1.72 22.95
CA LYS A 168 -14.67 -2.09 21.76
C LYS A 168 -13.84 -1.94 20.49
N LEU A 169 -13.09 -0.84 20.36
CA LEU A 169 -12.16 -0.63 19.25
C LEU A 169 -11.09 -1.74 19.18
N LYS A 170 -10.43 -2.07 20.30
CA LYS A 170 -9.44 -3.16 20.35
C LYS A 170 -10.02 -4.51 19.91
N ARG A 171 -11.27 -4.82 20.27
CA ARG A 171 -11.94 -6.06 19.83
C ARG A 171 -12.25 -6.06 18.34
N ILE A 172 -12.61 -4.91 17.76
CA ILE A 172 -12.85 -4.76 16.32
C ILE A 172 -11.53 -4.93 15.57
N LEU A 173 -10.47 -4.25 15.99
CA LEU A 173 -9.14 -4.38 15.38
C LEU A 173 -8.65 -5.82 15.38
N LYS A 174 -8.73 -6.53 16.52
CA LYS A 174 -8.37 -7.95 16.59
C LYS A 174 -9.18 -8.85 15.63
N LYS A 175 -10.46 -8.53 15.39
CA LYS A 175 -11.29 -9.24 14.40
C LYS A 175 -10.85 -8.94 12.98
N ILE A 176 -10.46 -7.70 12.69
CA ILE A 176 -9.92 -7.30 11.39
C ILE A 176 -8.60 -8.02 11.14
N ASP A 177 -7.68 -8.02 12.09
CA ASP A 177 -6.39 -8.72 11.98
C ASP A 177 -6.57 -10.21 11.66
N GLY A 178 -7.45 -10.90 12.41
CA GLY A 178 -7.75 -12.31 12.15
C GLY A 178 -8.31 -12.56 10.75
N ARG A 179 -9.11 -11.62 10.22
CA ARG A 179 -9.64 -11.70 8.85
C ARG A 179 -8.57 -11.39 7.81
N MET A 180 -7.69 -10.43 8.06
CA MET A 180 -6.58 -10.10 7.16
C MET A 180 -5.59 -11.27 7.02
N ILE A 181 -5.38 -12.06 8.09
CA ILE A 181 -4.61 -13.30 8.03
C ILE A 181 -5.30 -14.32 7.10
N GLU A 182 -6.62 -14.48 7.19
CA GLU A 182 -7.41 -15.37 6.32
C GLU A 182 -7.34 -14.92 4.85
N VAL A 183 -7.49 -13.61 4.60
CA VAL A 183 -7.35 -12.98 3.28
C VAL A 183 -5.96 -13.26 2.70
N LYS A 184 -4.90 -12.96 3.46
CA LYS A 184 -3.51 -13.19 3.05
C LYS A 184 -3.28 -14.64 2.65
N ARG A 185 -3.77 -15.59 3.46
CA ARG A 185 -3.63 -17.03 3.19
C ARG A 185 -4.36 -17.47 1.93
N VAL A 186 -5.57 -16.96 1.69
CA VAL A 186 -6.33 -17.19 0.44
C VAL A 186 -5.54 -16.71 -0.76
N PHE A 187 -4.99 -15.50 -0.69
CA PHE A 187 -4.20 -14.94 -1.79
C PHE A 187 -2.89 -15.68 -2.03
N GLN A 188 -2.17 -16.09 -0.98
CA GLN A 188 -0.96 -16.90 -1.11
C GLN A 188 -1.22 -18.27 -1.76
N ALA A 189 -2.35 -18.90 -1.41
CA ALA A 189 -2.77 -20.15 -2.05
C ALA A 189 -3.13 -19.94 -3.53
N MET A 190 -3.85 -18.86 -3.85
CA MET A 190 -4.19 -18.54 -5.23
C MET A 190 -2.93 -18.23 -6.05
N GLN A 191 -2.01 -17.44 -5.48
CA GLN A 191 -0.67 -17.16 -6.03
C GLN A 191 0.04 -18.45 -6.43
N GLY A 192 0.09 -19.43 -5.52
CA GLY A 192 0.73 -20.71 -5.81
C GLY A 192 0.18 -21.40 -7.06
N LEU A 193 -1.12 -21.28 -7.34
CA LEU A 193 -1.71 -21.83 -8.55
C LEU A 193 -1.39 -21.02 -9.80
N ILE A 194 -1.38 -19.68 -9.73
CA ILE A 194 -1.18 -18.82 -10.90
C ILE A 194 0.28 -18.62 -11.26
N ASP A 195 1.23 -18.95 -10.37
CA ASP A 195 2.65 -18.86 -10.65
C ASP A 195 3.07 -19.76 -11.85
N CYS A 196 2.28 -20.77 -12.20
CA CYS A 196 2.42 -21.48 -13.47
C CYS A 196 1.67 -20.75 -14.60
N GLN A 197 2.40 -20.29 -15.62
CA GLN A 197 1.85 -19.54 -16.78
C GLN A 197 0.64 -20.21 -17.43
N GLU A 198 0.61 -21.55 -17.51
CA GLU A 198 -0.51 -22.28 -18.09
C GLU A 198 -1.77 -22.25 -17.20
N ASN A 199 -1.59 -22.29 -15.89
CA ASN A 199 -2.70 -22.15 -14.94
C ASN A 199 -3.24 -20.72 -14.99
N LEU A 200 -2.36 -19.70 -15.04
CA LEU A 200 -2.72 -18.29 -15.22
C LEU A 200 -3.55 -18.08 -16.50
N ASN A 201 -3.09 -18.61 -17.63
CA ASN A 201 -3.82 -18.54 -18.90
C ASN A 201 -5.20 -19.18 -18.82
N ASN A 202 -5.32 -20.33 -18.14
CA ASN A 202 -6.62 -20.95 -17.89
C ASN A 202 -7.49 -20.09 -16.96
N PHE A 203 -6.90 -19.44 -15.96
CA PHE A 203 -7.58 -18.53 -15.05
C PHE A 203 -8.20 -17.33 -15.78
N ILE A 204 -7.38 -16.65 -16.58
CA ILE A 204 -7.78 -15.47 -17.35
C ILE A 204 -8.85 -15.84 -18.39
N LYS A 205 -8.58 -16.86 -19.24
CA LYS A 205 -9.48 -17.22 -20.35
C LYS A 205 -10.82 -17.77 -19.88
N LYS A 206 -10.86 -18.58 -18.81
CA LYS A 206 -12.08 -19.32 -18.43
C LYS A 206 -12.88 -18.68 -17.31
N PHE A 207 -12.28 -17.88 -16.44
CA PHE A 207 -12.95 -17.42 -15.22
C PHE A 207 -13.28 -15.92 -15.19
N LYS A 208 -12.94 -15.16 -16.25
CA LYS A 208 -13.23 -13.72 -16.41
C LYS A 208 -12.91 -12.91 -15.14
N CYS A 209 -11.82 -13.28 -14.48
CA CYS A 209 -11.49 -12.75 -13.17
C CYS A 209 -10.53 -11.57 -13.30
N GLN A 210 -11.01 -10.43 -13.77
CA GLN A 210 -10.17 -9.22 -13.79
C GLN A 210 -9.95 -8.72 -12.35
N PHE A 211 -10.99 -8.67 -11.53
CA PHE A 211 -10.96 -8.00 -10.21
C PHE A 211 -10.09 -8.69 -9.14
N CYS A 212 -10.11 -10.03 -8.99
CA CYS A 212 -9.30 -10.71 -7.96
C CYS A 212 -7.86 -11.01 -8.42
N LEU A 213 -7.60 -10.99 -9.73
CA LEU A 213 -6.28 -11.24 -10.31
C LEU A 213 -5.38 -9.98 -10.20
N ILE A 214 -5.99 -8.79 -10.24
CA ILE A 214 -5.34 -7.48 -10.01
C ILE A 214 -4.68 -7.42 -8.62
N HIS A 215 -5.38 -7.83 -7.55
CA HIS A 215 -4.79 -7.88 -6.21
C HIS A 215 -3.73 -8.98 -6.02
N MET A 216 -3.74 -10.01 -6.87
CA MET A 216 -2.77 -11.10 -6.78
C MET A 216 -1.45 -10.77 -7.45
N ILE A 217 -1.45 -10.12 -8.62
CA ILE A 217 -0.23 -9.88 -9.40
C ILE A 217 0.82 -9.07 -8.61
N ASP A 218 0.39 -8.12 -7.77
CA ASP A 218 1.30 -7.30 -6.94
C ASP A 218 1.84 -8.00 -5.69
N LEU A 219 1.16 -9.01 -5.12
CA LEU A 219 1.76 -9.84 -4.08
C LEU A 219 2.87 -10.77 -4.63
N CYS A 220 2.98 -10.89 -5.98
CA CYS A 220 3.74 -11.95 -6.63
C CYS A 220 5.00 -11.52 -7.36
N GLY A 221 5.16 -10.23 -7.71
CA GLY A 221 6.39 -9.70 -8.33
C GLY A 221 6.83 -10.45 -9.59
N TYR A 222 6.01 -10.45 -10.65
CA TYR A 222 6.37 -11.09 -11.93
C TYR A 222 6.96 -10.10 -12.96
N PRO A 223 8.21 -10.33 -13.42
CA PRO A 223 8.73 -9.71 -14.63
C PRO A 223 8.44 -10.58 -15.87
N ASP A 224 8.17 -9.89 -16.98
CA ASP A 224 8.43 -10.27 -18.37
C ASP A 224 7.62 -11.36 -19.10
N THR A 225 6.54 -10.91 -19.79
CA THR A 225 6.13 -11.40 -21.13
C THR A 225 5.39 -10.29 -21.91
N LEU A 226 5.46 -10.26 -23.24
CA LEU A 226 4.89 -9.20 -24.10
C LEU A 226 3.35 -9.06 -24.00
N ALA A 227 2.63 -10.18 -23.84
CA ALA A 227 1.18 -10.16 -23.55
C ALA A 227 0.88 -9.76 -22.08
N ALA A 228 1.85 -9.96 -21.18
CA ALA A 228 1.78 -9.42 -19.82
C ALA A 228 2.11 -7.93 -19.77
N LEU A 229 2.77 -7.34 -20.77
CA LEU A 229 3.06 -5.89 -20.87
C LEU A 229 1.79 -5.09 -21.25
N GLU A 230 0.99 -5.57 -22.20
CA GLU A 230 -0.30 -4.94 -22.53
C GLU A 230 -1.35 -5.16 -21.42
N LEU A 231 -1.36 -6.35 -20.80
CA LEU A 231 -2.17 -6.57 -19.60
C LEU A 231 -1.66 -5.72 -18.43
N LYS A 232 -0.33 -5.57 -18.25
CA LYS A 232 0.32 -4.74 -17.23
C LYS A 232 -0.13 -3.30 -17.34
N SER A 233 -0.27 -2.68 -18.50
CA SER A 233 -0.66 -1.25 -18.53
C SER A 233 -2.09 -1.05 -18.02
N ALA A 234 -3.04 -1.88 -18.43
CA ALA A 234 -4.42 -1.82 -17.95
C ALA A 234 -4.58 -2.27 -16.49
N THR A 235 -3.83 -3.29 -16.04
CA THR A 235 -3.85 -3.75 -14.65
C THR A 235 -3.08 -2.84 -13.71
N PHE A 236 -1.98 -2.23 -14.16
CA PHE A 236 -1.22 -1.22 -13.42
C PHE A 236 -2.06 0.03 -13.22
N GLU A 237 -2.83 0.45 -14.23
CA GLU A 237 -3.70 1.61 -14.07
C GLU A 237 -4.86 1.32 -13.09
N ALA A 238 -5.50 0.14 -13.18
CA ALA A 238 -6.53 -0.26 -12.21
C ALA A 238 -5.97 -0.42 -10.77
N PHE A 239 -4.73 -0.91 -10.65
CA PHE A 239 -4.02 -0.99 -9.37
C PHE A 239 -3.69 0.40 -8.82
N ALA A 240 -3.07 1.26 -9.64
CA ALA A 240 -2.74 2.63 -9.26
C ALA A 240 -3.98 3.36 -8.77
N VAL A 241 -5.12 3.20 -9.48
CA VAL A 241 -6.42 3.73 -9.03
C VAL A 241 -6.85 3.13 -7.69
N SER A 242 -6.76 1.81 -7.50
CA SER A 242 -7.16 1.16 -6.24
C SER A 242 -6.28 1.57 -5.05
N TYR A 243 -4.98 1.66 -5.25
CA TYR A 243 -4.01 2.11 -4.27
C TYR A 243 -4.24 3.57 -3.89
N LEU A 244 -4.42 4.45 -4.88
CA LEU A 244 -4.77 5.85 -4.64
C LEU A 244 -6.12 5.99 -3.94
N MET A 245 -7.09 5.12 -4.21
CA MET A 245 -8.37 5.11 -3.50
C MET A 245 -8.20 4.77 -2.01
N ILE A 246 -7.33 3.82 -1.68
CA ILE A 246 -6.99 3.50 -0.29
C ILE A 246 -6.32 4.69 0.38
N ILE A 247 -5.33 5.32 -0.27
CA ILE A 247 -4.65 6.50 0.27
C ILE A 247 -5.63 7.66 0.46
N ALA A 248 -6.48 7.95 -0.54
CA ALA A 248 -7.47 9.01 -0.47
C ALA A 248 -8.44 8.78 0.70
N SER A 249 -8.95 7.55 0.84
CA SER A 249 -9.87 7.17 1.91
C SER A 249 -9.21 7.25 3.30
N SER A 250 -7.96 6.80 3.41
CA SER A 250 -7.18 6.91 4.66
C SER A 250 -6.89 8.36 5.00
N SER A 251 -6.54 9.18 4.01
CA SER A 251 -6.26 10.62 4.18
C SER A 251 -7.51 11.37 4.62
N TYR A 252 -8.67 11.04 4.03
CA TYR A 252 -9.97 11.56 4.45
C TYR A 252 -10.32 11.16 5.89
N LEU A 253 -10.17 9.89 6.24
CA LEU A 253 -10.43 9.40 7.59
C LEU A 253 -9.52 10.12 8.60
N LEU A 254 -8.23 10.21 8.29
CA LEU A 254 -7.23 10.89 9.10
C LEU A 254 -7.59 12.38 9.30
N SER A 255 -8.03 13.06 8.24
CA SER A 255 -8.45 14.47 8.32
C SER A 255 -9.63 14.69 9.23
N ASN A 256 -10.61 13.77 9.20
CA ASN A 256 -11.73 13.82 10.14
C ASN A 256 -11.30 13.47 11.57
N LEU A 257 -10.38 12.52 11.76
CA LEU A 257 -9.89 12.16 13.08
C LEU A 257 -9.11 13.30 13.73
N ILE A 258 -8.16 13.88 13.00
CA ILE A 258 -7.34 15.00 13.48
C ILE A 258 -8.19 16.26 13.66
N GLY A 259 -9.08 16.56 12.71
CA GLY A 259 -9.91 17.76 12.74
C GLY A 259 -10.95 17.79 13.86
N ASN A 260 -11.47 16.63 14.25
CA ASN A 260 -12.52 16.53 15.29
C ASN A 260 -11.98 16.13 16.67
N ASN A 261 -10.69 15.77 16.79
CA ASN A 261 -10.11 15.31 18.04
C ASN A 261 -8.75 15.99 18.33
N GLU A 262 -8.78 16.96 19.25
CA GLU A 262 -7.60 17.73 19.66
C GLU A 262 -6.48 16.85 20.24
N GLU A 263 -6.81 15.75 20.94
CA GLU A 263 -5.80 14.84 21.50
C GLU A 263 -5.08 14.05 20.42
N ILE A 264 -5.82 13.55 19.41
CA ILE A 264 -5.22 12.89 18.24
C ILE A 264 -4.34 13.87 17.47
N ASN A 265 -4.79 15.12 17.31
CA ASN A 265 -4.01 16.14 16.64
C ASN A 265 -2.67 16.41 17.35
N LYS A 266 -2.69 16.64 18.66
CA LYS A 266 -1.45 16.82 19.44
C LYS A 266 -0.49 15.63 19.34
N ARG A 267 -1.03 14.41 19.22
CA ARG A 267 -0.24 13.19 19.01
C ARG A 267 0.29 13.05 17.58
N SER A 268 -0.39 13.63 16.60
CA SER A 268 -0.02 13.50 15.19
C SER A 268 1.33 14.16 14.91
N GLY A 269 1.57 15.35 15.46
CA GLY A 269 2.84 16.05 15.32
C GLY A 269 4.04 15.37 16.02
N SER A 270 3.78 14.61 17.09
CA SER A 270 4.79 13.80 17.79
C SER A 270 4.97 12.39 17.22
N THR A 271 4.19 12.01 16.21
CA THR A 271 4.33 10.71 15.55
C THR A 271 5.45 10.77 14.52
N VAL A 272 6.50 9.95 14.72
CA VAL A 272 7.67 9.90 13.84
C VAL A 272 7.27 9.61 12.39
N GLY A 273 7.75 10.45 11.46
CA GLY A 273 7.52 10.29 10.02
C GLY A 273 6.14 10.73 9.54
N PHE A 274 5.24 11.13 10.45
CA PHE A 274 3.88 11.53 10.07
C PHE A 274 3.89 12.76 9.17
N MET A 275 4.64 13.79 9.56
CA MET A 275 4.70 15.07 8.84
C MET A 275 5.37 14.94 7.48
N GLU A 276 6.43 14.13 7.40
CA GLU A 276 7.06 13.77 6.14
C GLU A 276 6.08 13.08 5.19
N ALA A 277 5.34 12.07 5.68
CA ALA A 277 4.38 11.34 4.84
C ALA A 277 3.22 12.21 4.37
N VAL A 278 2.68 13.07 5.24
CA VAL A 278 1.62 14.01 4.83
C VAL A 278 2.17 15.02 3.80
N ALA A 279 3.41 15.52 3.96
CA ALA A 279 4.06 16.41 2.98
C ALA A 279 4.22 15.74 1.63
N GLU A 280 4.79 14.56 1.61
CA GLU A 280 5.03 13.80 0.39
C GLU A 280 3.72 13.52 -0.36
N LEU A 281 2.68 13.07 0.35
CA LEU A 281 1.36 12.83 -0.24
C LEU A 281 0.65 14.12 -0.68
N SER A 282 0.90 15.24 -0.02
CA SER A 282 0.35 16.55 -0.43
C SER A 282 1.02 17.07 -1.69
N LEU A 283 2.25 16.62 -1.97
CA LEU A 283 3.09 17.05 -3.08
C LEU A 283 3.09 16.09 -4.26
N GLU A 284 2.38 14.97 -4.17
CA GLU A 284 2.27 13.99 -5.23
C GLU A 284 1.83 14.65 -6.54
N ARG A 285 2.77 14.77 -7.49
CA ARG A 285 2.55 15.44 -8.78
C ARG A 285 1.81 14.51 -9.73
N ASN A 286 0.99 15.10 -10.61
CA ASN A 286 0.39 14.35 -11.71
C ASN A 286 1.48 14.05 -12.76
N HIS A 287 2.20 12.93 -12.60
CA HIS A 287 3.41 12.63 -13.38
C HIS A 287 3.21 12.27 -14.87
N ALA A 288 1.98 12.23 -15.41
CA ALA A 288 1.78 11.98 -16.85
C ALA A 288 0.53 12.63 -17.46
N VAL A 289 0.68 13.15 -18.69
CA VAL A 289 -0.38 13.80 -19.49
C VAL A 289 -1.52 12.82 -19.81
N ASP A 290 -1.19 11.54 -20.03
CA ASP A 290 -2.11 10.46 -20.45
C ASP A 290 -2.72 9.65 -19.29
N GLN A 291 -2.78 10.19 -18.07
CA GLN A 291 -3.38 9.47 -16.94
C GLN A 291 -4.91 9.40 -17.03
N ASN A 292 -5.47 8.29 -16.56
CA ASN A 292 -6.91 8.09 -16.39
C ASN A 292 -7.52 9.24 -15.56
N GLN A 293 -8.67 9.78 -15.97
CA GLN A 293 -9.38 10.85 -15.26
C GLN A 293 -9.66 10.48 -13.79
N GLN A 294 -9.98 9.21 -13.51
CA GLN A 294 -10.19 8.72 -12.16
C GLN A 294 -8.92 8.81 -11.30
N ARG A 295 -7.76 8.54 -11.88
CA ARG A 295 -6.46 8.65 -11.21
C ARG A 295 -6.16 10.11 -10.84
N LYS A 296 -6.37 11.03 -11.78
CA LYS A 296 -6.22 12.48 -11.54
C LYS A 296 -7.14 12.96 -10.43
N GLN A 297 -8.40 12.51 -10.43
CA GLN A 297 -9.35 12.82 -9.35
C GLN A 297 -8.86 12.31 -7.99
N LEU A 298 -8.43 11.04 -7.90
CA LEU A 298 -7.96 10.47 -6.64
C LEU A 298 -6.70 11.16 -6.12
N GLN A 299 -5.76 11.53 -7.00
CA GLN A 299 -4.59 12.31 -6.60
C GLN A 299 -4.98 13.70 -6.08
N SER A 300 -5.94 14.36 -6.73
CA SER A 300 -6.50 15.64 -6.26
C SER A 300 -7.15 15.48 -4.87
N GLU A 301 -7.90 14.40 -4.64
CA GLU A 301 -8.48 14.09 -3.33
C GLU A 301 -7.42 13.83 -2.25
N ILE A 302 -6.37 13.04 -2.56
CA ILE A 302 -5.24 12.81 -1.65
C ILE A 302 -4.60 14.13 -1.25
N ARG A 303 -4.29 14.99 -2.23
CA ARG A 303 -3.75 16.32 -1.96
C ARG A 303 -4.69 17.11 -1.07
N TYR A 304 -5.96 17.24 -1.45
CA TYR A 304 -6.97 18.00 -0.70
C TYR A 304 -7.08 17.55 0.77
N TYR A 305 -7.18 16.25 1.03
CA TYR A 305 -7.31 15.75 2.41
C TYR A 305 -6.01 15.91 3.22
N ASN A 306 -4.85 15.71 2.61
CA ASN A 306 -3.56 15.90 3.29
C ASN A 306 -3.24 17.38 3.54
N GLN A 307 -3.70 18.29 2.69
CA GLN A 307 -3.70 19.72 2.99
C GLN A 307 -4.58 20.07 4.20
N GLY A 308 -5.73 19.39 4.34
CA GLY A 308 -6.53 19.45 5.56
C GLY A 308 -5.76 18.98 6.79
N ASN A 309 -5.07 17.83 6.69
CA ASN A 309 -4.22 17.31 7.76
C ASN A 309 -3.13 18.31 8.17
N PHE A 310 -2.45 18.92 7.20
CA PHE A 310 -1.46 19.96 7.48
C PHE A 310 -2.04 21.14 8.22
N ASN A 311 -3.17 21.68 7.78
CA ASN A 311 -3.81 22.80 8.47
C ASN A 311 -4.09 22.50 9.93
N TYR A 312 -4.50 21.27 10.22
CA TYR A 312 -4.71 20.86 11.58
C TYR A 312 -3.41 20.73 12.36
N VAL A 313 -2.34 20.21 11.78
CA VAL A 313 -1.03 20.19 12.48
C VAL A 313 -0.52 21.62 12.69
N MET A 314 -0.63 22.50 11.69
CA MET A 314 -0.23 23.90 11.81
C MET A 314 -0.94 24.63 12.95
N LYS A 315 -2.25 24.40 13.08
CA LYS A 315 -3.07 25.06 14.10
C LYS A 315 -2.76 24.62 15.53
N TYR A 316 -2.35 23.37 15.71
CA TYR A 316 -2.17 22.75 17.04
C TYR A 316 -0.73 22.35 17.36
N GLY A 317 0.18 22.56 16.42
CA GLY A 317 1.53 22.07 16.49
C GLY A 317 2.45 22.93 17.34
N ASN A 318 3.52 22.31 17.83
CA ASN A 318 4.54 22.95 18.66
C ASN A 318 5.66 23.60 17.81
N SER A 319 6.59 24.28 18.48
CA SER A 319 7.77 24.93 17.88
C SER A 319 8.56 23.99 16.96
N LEU A 320 8.77 22.75 17.39
CA LEU A 320 9.57 21.77 16.66
C LEU A 320 8.89 21.37 15.34
N GLU A 321 7.59 21.12 15.38
CA GLU A 321 6.80 20.77 14.20
C GLU A 321 6.82 21.90 13.17
N LEU A 322 6.64 23.16 13.60
CA LEU A 322 6.78 24.32 12.71
C LEU A 322 8.18 24.43 12.10
N LYS A 323 9.24 24.18 12.88
CA LYS A 323 10.63 24.15 12.36
C LYS A 323 10.78 23.08 11.27
N ILE A 324 10.24 21.88 11.46
CA ILE A 324 10.28 20.79 10.48
C ILE A 324 9.53 21.17 9.20
N ILE A 325 8.30 21.67 9.33
CA ILE A 325 7.44 22.07 8.21
C ILE A 325 8.10 23.13 7.34
N VAL A 326 8.66 24.18 7.97
CA VAL A 326 9.27 25.30 7.23
C VAL A 326 10.65 24.94 6.68
N LYS A 327 11.54 24.38 7.51
CA LYS A 327 12.95 24.18 7.12
C LYS A 327 13.17 22.91 6.32
N LYS A 328 12.62 21.79 6.78
CA LYS A 328 12.89 20.46 6.20
C LYS A 328 11.95 20.17 5.04
N LEU A 329 10.66 20.41 5.24
CA LEU A 329 9.64 20.08 4.24
C LEU A 329 9.45 21.18 3.20
N LYS A 330 9.98 22.39 3.43
CA LYS A 330 9.85 23.55 2.54
C LYS A 330 8.38 23.78 2.12
N PHE A 331 7.46 23.62 3.08
CA PHE A 331 6.03 23.50 2.80
C PHE A 331 5.47 24.67 1.97
N VAL A 332 5.85 25.92 2.25
CA VAL A 332 5.34 27.07 1.48
C VAL A 332 5.82 27.06 0.02
N GLN A 333 7.09 26.71 -0.19
CA GLN A 333 7.63 26.52 -1.54
C GLN A 333 6.81 25.48 -2.32
N SER A 334 6.57 24.36 -1.66
CA SER A 334 5.78 23.23 -2.14
C SER A 334 4.32 23.61 -2.47
N GLU A 335 3.66 24.38 -1.61
CA GLU A 335 2.31 24.92 -1.86
C GLU A 335 2.27 25.79 -3.13
N ILE A 336 3.27 26.64 -3.34
CA ILE A 336 3.34 27.54 -4.50
C ILE A 336 3.55 26.74 -5.79
N GLU A 337 4.43 25.73 -5.77
CA GLU A 337 4.65 24.86 -6.91
C GLU A 337 3.37 24.11 -7.33
N LEU A 338 2.50 23.77 -6.37
CA LEU A 338 1.19 23.16 -6.66
C LEU A 338 0.22 24.14 -7.34
N ILE A 339 0.26 25.43 -7.02
CA ILE A 339 -0.53 26.46 -7.72
C ILE A 339 -0.16 26.49 -9.20
N ALA A 340 1.14 26.45 -9.50
CA ALA A 340 1.65 26.49 -10.87
C ALA A 340 1.36 25.20 -11.67
N ALA A 341 1.36 24.04 -10.99
CA ALA A 341 1.22 22.73 -11.63
C ALA A 341 -0.22 22.39 -12.04
N ASP A 342 -1.23 23.03 -11.45
CA ASP A 342 -2.59 22.54 -11.54
C ASP A 342 -3.36 23.07 -12.77
N GLN A 343 -3.68 22.15 -13.70
CA GLN A 343 -4.50 22.38 -14.90
C GLN A 343 -5.92 21.77 -14.78
N GLU A 344 -6.38 21.45 -13.56
CA GLU A 344 -7.68 20.79 -13.33
C GLU A 344 -8.90 21.66 -13.69
N ASN A 345 -10.07 21.00 -13.74
CA ASN A 345 -11.39 21.61 -13.93
C ASN A 345 -11.66 22.72 -12.89
N ASP A 346 -12.29 23.82 -13.32
CA ASP A 346 -12.43 25.08 -12.59
C ASP A 346 -12.99 24.95 -11.16
N GLU A 347 -13.91 24.02 -10.88
CA GLU A 347 -14.52 23.88 -9.54
C GLU A 347 -13.60 23.21 -8.52
N LEU A 348 -12.98 22.07 -8.86
CA LEU A 348 -12.06 21.37 -7.96
C LEU A 348 -10.81 22.20 -7.73
N LYS A 349 -10.27 22.77 -8.82
CA LYS A 349 -9.17 23.74 -8.77
C LYS A 349 -9.47 24.89 -7.83
N SER A 350 -10.71 25.41 -7.86
CA SER A 350 -11.13 26.49 -6.97
C SER A 350 -11.06 26.11 -5.48
N LYS A 351 -11.59 24.95 -5.09
CA LYS A 351 -11.55 24.48 -3.69
C LYS A 351 -10.12 24.21 -3.24
N PHE A 352 -9.32 23.60 -4.12
CA PHE A 352 -7.92 23.33 -3.87
C PHE A 352 -7.11 24.62 -3.65
N LEU A 353 -7.20 25.59 -4.58
CA LEU A 353 -6.49 26.86 -4.46
C LEU A 353 -6.90 27.65 -3.21
N LEU A 354 -8.18 27.61 -2.84
CA LEU A 354 -8.62 28.21 -1.58
C LEU A 354 -7.89 27.61 -0.38
N GLN A 355 -7.76 26.28 -0.35
CA GLN A 355 -7.06 25.57 0.72
C GLN A 355 -5.58 25.97 0.75
N VAL A 356 -4.91 25.97 -0.41
CA VAL A 356 -3.50 26.36 -0.52
C VAL A 356 -3.26 27.79 -0.01
N PHE A 357 -4.09 28.75 -0.45
CA PHE A 357 -3.97 30.13 0.06
C PHE A 357 -4.28 30.24 1.56
N ASN A 358 -5.22 29.45 2.08
CA ASN A 358 -5.46 29.39 3.52
C ASN A 358 -4.23 28.86 4.26
N ASN A 359 -3.58 27.81 3.75
CA ASN A 359 -2.38 27.23 4.35
C ASN A 359 -1.25 28.26 4.44
N ILE A 360 -0.92 28.90 3.30
CA ILE A 360 0.14 29.91 3.22
C ILE A 360 -0.19 31.10 4.14
N GLY A 361 -1.43 31.58 4.13
CA GLY A 361 -1.84 32.69 4.98
C GLY A 361 -1.77 32.35 6.47
N ASN A 362 -2.22 31.15 6.85
CA ASN A 362 -2.19 30.68 8.22
C ASN A 362 -0.76 30.53 8.73
N ILE A 363 0.15 29.88 7.98
CA ILE A 363 1.54 29.73 8.43
C ILE A 363 2.24 31.07 8.58
N VAL A 364 2.05 32.01 7.65
CA VAL A 364 2.62 33.37 7.76
C VAL A 364 2.07 34.10 8.98
N LYS A 365 0.75 34.01 9.20
CA LYS A 365 0.08 34.61 10.35
C LYS A 365 0.58 34.02 11.67
N ASP A 366 0.66 32.69 11.76
CA ASP A 366 1.03 31.96 12.96
C ASP A 366 2.50 32.20 13.31
N LEU A 367 3.39 32.26 12.32
CA LEU A 367 4.80 32.61 12.56
C LEU A 367 4.98 34.08 12.95
N ARG A 368 4.13 34.98 12.45
CA ARG A 368 4.20 36.42 12.76
C ARG A 368 3.65 36.74 14.14
N TYR A 369 2.49 36.19 14.49
CA TYR A 369 1.74 36.58 15.69
C TYR A 369 1.75 35.52 16.79
N GLY A 370 2.21 34.30 16.49
CA GLY A 370 2.07 33.15 17.36
C GLY A 370 0.65 32.57 17.31
N THR A 371 0.51 31.39 17.90
CA THR A 371 -0.76 30.71 18.17
C THR A 371 -0.94 30.57 19.68
N GLN A 372 -2.03 29.93 20.10
CA GLN A 372 -2.21 29.54 21.50
C GLN A 372 -1.21 28.46 21.97
N PHE A 373 -0.50 27.80 21.06
CA PHE A 373 0.42 26.69 21.37
C PHE A 373 1.88 26.97 21.02
N CYS A 374 2.15 27.99 20.19
CA CYS A 374 3.51 28.36 19.81
C CYS A 374 3.65 29.88 19.78
N HIS A 375 4.74 30.40 20.36
CA HIS A 375 5.09 31.82 20.24
C HIS A 375 5.40 32.21 18.79
N SER A 376 5.38 33.51 18.50
CA SER A 376 5.83 34.02 17.20
C SER A 376 7.28 33.62 16.94
N LYS A 377 7.58 33.26 15.68
CA LYS A 377 8.91 32.80 15.22
C LYS A 377 9.34 33.64 14.00
N PRO A 378 9.68 34.93 14.17
CA PRO A 378 10.03 35.81 13.04
C PRO A 378 11.21 35.31 12.20
N ALA A 379 12.14 34.55 12.79
CA ALA A 379 13.27 33.98 12.06
C ALA A 379 12.83 32.95 11.00
N LEU A 380 11.76 32.19 11.25
CA LEU A 380 11.20 31.26 10.27
C LEU A 380 10.39 32.01 9.20
N LEU A 381 9.80 33.16 9.54
CA LEU A 381 9.09 33.99 8.57
C LEU A 381 10.03 34.51 7.48
N LYS A 382 11.24 34.94 7.84
CA LYS A 382 12.26 35.34 6.86
C LYS A 382 12.59 34.19 5.88
N LEU A 383 12.69 32.96 6.38
CA LEU A 383 12.95 31.79 5.54
C LEU A 383 11.77 31.50 4.59
N ILE A 384 10.53 31.73 5.03
CA ILE A 384 9.36 31.64 4.16
C ILE A 384 9.42 32.73 3.08
N ASP A 385 9.78 33.97 3.43
CA ASP A 385 9.91 35.05 2.43
C ASP A 385 10.96 34.68 1.37
N GLU A 386 12.12 34.15 1.80
CA GLU A 386 13.16 33.62 0.91
C GLU A 386 12.64 32.46 0.02
N GLN A 387 11.86 31.53 0.58
CA GLN A 387 11.25 30.43 -0.18
C GLN A 387 10.22 30.93 -1.21
N ILE A 388 9.37 31.89 -0.84
CA ILE A 388 8.36 32.48 -1.74
C ILE A 388 9.06 33.19 -2.90
N GLU A 389 10.12 33.94 -2.63
CA GLU A 389 10.91 34.64 -3.64
C GLU A 389 11.62 33.66 -4.59
N GLU A 390 12.24 32.60 -4.05
CA GLU A 390 13.00 31.60 -4.83
C GLU A 390 12.16 30.93 -5.94
N VAL A 391 10.87 30.67 -5.68
CA VAL A 391 9.96 30.05 -6.67
C VAL A 391 9.09 31.04 -7.45
N GLY A 392 9.32 32.35 -7.32
CA GLY A 392 8.48 33.37 -7.96
C GLY A 392 7.03 33.32 -7.49
N GLY A 393 6.83 33.04 -6.21
CA GLY A 393 5.50 32.77 -5.65
C GLY A 393 4.58 33.98 -5.67
N LEU A 394 5.09 35.19 -5.55
CA LEU A 394 4.27 36.40 -5.62
C LEU A 394 3.65 36.57 -7.02
N GLU A 395 4.43 36.31 -8.06
CA GLU A 395 3.99 36.34 -9.45
C GLU A 395 2.96 35.25 -9.72
N GLU A 396 3.18 34.04 -9.20
CA GLU A 396 2.27 32.92 -9.38
C GLU A 396 0.92 33.14 -8.67
N ILE A 397 0.96 33.67 -7.44
CA ILE A 397 -0.25 34.05 -6.70
C ILE A 397 -1.00 35.17 -7.44
N ASP A 398 -0.32 36.22 -7.90
CA ASP A 398 -0.94 37.34 -8.63
C ASP A 398 -1.51 36.92 -10.00
N SER A 399 -0.85 36.00 -10.71
CA SER A 399 -1.34 35.49 -11.99
C SER A 399 -2.68 34.75 -11.81
N ASN A 400 -2.82 34.01 -10.71
CA ASN A 400 -4.00 33.24 -10.36
C ASN A 400 -5.13 34.13 -9.82
N VAL A 401 -4.84 35.19 -9.06
CA VAL A 401 -5.83 36.22 -8.63
C VAL A 401 -6.67 36.77 -9.79
N LYS A 402 -6.08 36.86 -10.99
CA LYS A 402 -6.75 37.38 -12.20
C LYS A 402 -7.68 36.37 -12.88
N ARG A 403 -7.51 35.08 -12.61
CA ARG A 403 -8.16 33.97 -13.34
C ARG A 403 -9.28 33.29 -12.56
N ILE A 404 -9.43 33.55 -11.26
CA ILE A 404 -10.28 32.74 -10.38
C ILE A 404 -11.53 33.52 -9.89
N ASN A 405 -12.55 32.78 -9.46
CA ASN A 405 -13.74 33.26 -8.78
C ASN A 405 -13.42 34.27 -7.64
N TYR A 406 -14.31 35.25 -7.46
CA TYR A 406 -14.23 36.33 -6.47
C TYR A 406 -13.85 35.87 -5.06
N GLY A 407 -14.39 34.74 -4.57
CA GLY A 407 -14.09 34.26 -3.21
C GLY A 407 -12.59 33.93 -3.01
N ILE A 408 -12.01 33.23 -3.96
CA ILE A 408 -10.58 32.84 -3.92
C ILE A 408 -9.69 34.04 -4.16
N LYS A 409 -10.13 34.97 -5.02
CA LYS A 409 -9.45 36.24 -5.23
C LYS A 409 -9.25 37.00 -3.91
N GLN A 410 -10.26 37.07 -3.05
CA GLN A 410 -10.13 37.74 -1.75
C GLN A 410 -9.13 37.04 -0.85
N GLN A 411 -9.12 35.71 -0.84
CA GLN A 411 -8.16 34.95 -0.04
C GLN A 411 -6.72 35.14 -0.53
N ALA A 412 -6.51 35.07 -1.84
CA ALA A 412 -5.20 35.31 -2.44
C ALA A 412 -4.70 36.75 -2.19
N LEU A 413 -5.57 37.75 -2.28
CA LEU A 413 -5.24 39.14 -1.90
C LEU A 413 -4.91 39.26 -0.40
N SER A 414 -5.58 38.50 0.47
CA SER A 414 -5.25 38.44 1.89
C SER A 414 -3.85 37.85 2.11
N VAL A 415 -3.50 36.77 1.40
CA VAL A 415 -2.15 36.18 1.46
C VAL A 415 -1.12 37.18 0.96
N LEU A 416 -1.33 37.81 -0.19
CA LEU A 416 -0.42 38.83 -0.72
C LEU A 416 -0.22 39.99 0.26
N LYS A 417 -1.28 40.42 0.94
CA LYS A 417 -1.18 41.46 1.97
C LYS A 417 -0.41 40.98 3.20
N GLN A 418 -0.60 39.73 3.60
CA GLN A 418 0.11 39.15 4.74
C GLN A 418 1.60 39.01 4.43
N VAL A 419 1.96 38.43 3.28
CA VAL A 419 3.35 38.24 2.84
C VAL A 419 4.04 39.59 2.63
N ASN A 420 3.42 40.55 1.92
CA ASN A 420 4.04 41.85 1.64
C ASN A 420 4.04 42.83 2.81
N ASN A 421 3.33 42.55 3.91
CA ASN A 421 3.35 43.44 5.06
C ASN A 421 4.71 43.30 5.77
N PRO A 422 5.56 44.34 5.77
CA PRO A 422 6.79 44.30 6.53
C PRO A 422 6.47 44.08 8.01
N ILE A 423 7.34 43.33 8.70
CA ILE A 423 7.18 43.08 10.13
C ILE A 423 7.22 44.43 10.85
N ASP A 424 6.07 44.90 11.32
CA ASP A 424 5.99 46.06 12.20
C ASP A 424 6.39 45.62 13.61
N ILE A 425 7.70 45.74 13.90
CA ILE A 425 8.32 45.32 15.15
C ILE A 425 7.61 45.94 16.36
N ASN A 426 7.07 47.16 16.23
CA ASN A 426 6.38 47.85 17.32
C ASN A 426 5.03 47.21 17.68
N ASN A 427 4.35 46.58 16.71
CA ASN A 427 3.06 45.93 16.92
C ASN A 427 3.22 44.54 17.56
N VAL A 428 4.32 43.85 17.26
CA VAL A 428 4.63 42.53 17.83
C VAL A 428 4.89 42.62 19.34
N GLU A 429 5.56 43.68 19.79
CA GLU A 429 5.80 43.91 21.23
C GLU A 429 4.52 44.19 22.03
N HIS A 430 3.52 44.82 21.41
CA HIS A 430 2.25 45.10 22.08
C HIS A 430 1.42 43.82 22.28
N ILE A 431 1.39 42.92 21.28
CA ILE A 431 0.69 41.63 21.37
C ILE A 431 1.36 40.72 22.39
N ARG A 432 2.70 40.76 22.49
CA ARG A 432 3.47 39.97 23.47
C ARG A 432 3.11 40.30 24.93
N LYS A 433 2.65 41.52 25.21
CA LYS A 433 2.23 41.95 26.57
C LYS A 433 0.83 41.46 26.96
N GLU A 434 0.02 41.00 26.01
CA GLU A 434 -1.37 40.56 26.25
C GLU A 434 -1.53 39.04 26.37
N LEU A 435 -0.52 38.26 25.99
CA LEU A 435 -0.50 36.80 26.17
C LEU A 435 0.02 36.44 27.57
N PRO A 436 -0.55 35.42 28.24
CA PRO A 436 -0.02 34.93 29.52
C PRO A 436 1.45 34.52 29.36
N GLU A 437 2.29 34.86 30.34
CA GLU A 437 3.69 34.43 30.39
C GLU A 437 3.76 32.90 30.42
N VAL A 438 3.93 32.29 29.25
CA VAL A 438 4.35 30.90 29.10
C VAL A 438 5.87 30.88 29.27
N GLU A 439 6.38 29.89 30.00
CA GLU A 439 7.81 29.74 30.30
C GLU A 439 8.66 29.86 29.02
N GLN A 440 9.77 30.59 29.11
CA GLN A 440 10.65 30.83 27.96
C GLN A 440 11.13 29.49 27.39
N ASP A 441 10.69 29.15 26.18
CA ASP A 441 11.24 28.07 25.35
C ASP A 441 12.76 28.31 25.21
N ASN A 442 13.56 27.54 25.94
CA ASN A 442 15.01 27.49 25.72
C ASN A 442 15.25 26.74 24.41
N ASP A 443 15.75 27.43 23.37
CA ASP A 443 16.12 26.80 22.10
C ASP A 443 17.13 25.63 22.29
N GLU A 444 17.84 25.57 23.42
CA GLU A 444 18.68 24.42 23.83
C GLU A 444 17.88 23.14 24.15
N GLU A 445 16.66 23.24 24.70
CA GLU A 445 15.82 22.05 24.94
C GLU A 445 15.23 21.49 23.63
N ASP A 446 14.88 22.36 22.69
CA ASP A 446 14.46 21.96 21.34
C ASP A 446 15.60 21.19 20.63
N GLU A 447 16.85 21.64 20.75
CA GLU A 447 18.02 20.94 20.20
C GLU A 447 18.27 19.59 20.90
N GLN A 448 18.08 19.51 22.22
CA GLN A 448 18.20 18.25 22.96
C GLN A 448 17.10 17.24 22.57
N GLN A 449 15.86 17.68 22.37
CA GLN A 449 14.78 16.82 21.89
C GLN A 449 15.03 16.34 20.45
N VAL A 450 15.54 17.21 19.58
CA VAL A 450 15.98 16.82 18.22
C VAL A 450 17.10 15.78 18.30
N GLU A 451 18.04 15.91 19.23
CA GLU A 451 19.12 14.93 19.40
C GLU A 451 18.63 13.60 19.96
N VAL A 452 17.60 13.59 20.80
CA VAL A 452 16.92 12.37 21.26
C VAL A 452 16.26 11.65 20.09
N VAL A 453 15.49 12.36 19.24
CA VAL A 453 14.88 11.77 18.03
C VAL A 453 15.96 11.26 17.07
N ARG A 454 17.06 12.00 16.90
CA ARG A 454 18.21 11.58 16.08
C ARG A 454 18.88 10.31 16.63
N LYS A 455 19.03 10.18 17.95
CA LYS A 455 19.53 8.97 18.61
C LYS A 455 18.60 7.77 18.39
N TYR A 456 17.28 7.97 18.42
CA TYR A 456 16.32 6.90 18.10
C TYR A 456 16.41 6.45 16.63
N ASN A 457 16.62 7.37 15.69
CA ASN A 457 16.79 7.02 14.27
C ASN A 457 18.10 6.25 14.01
N VAL A 458 19.20 6.61 14.67
CA VAL A 458 20.46 5.87 14.58
C VAL A 458 20.31 4.43 15.12
N VAL A 459 19.52 4.23 16.17
CA VAL A 459 19.24 2.88 16.70
C VAL A 459 18.42 2.06 15.71
N PHE A 460 17.47 2.67 14.99
CA PHE A 460 16.70 1.99 13.95
C PHE A 460 17.57 1.61 12.72
N GLU A 461 18.39 2.53 12.22
CA GLU A 461 19.34 2.25 11.13
C GLU A 461 20.37 1.18 11.51
N GLN A 462 20.83 1.16 12.77
CA GLN A 462 21.72 0.11 13.27
C GLN A 462 21.02 -1.25 13.38
N LEU A 463 19.71 -1.29 13.67
CA LEU A 463 18.93 -2.54 13.68
C LEU A 463 18.69 -3.08 12.26
N GLU A 464 18.52 -2.20 11.26
CA GLU A 464 18.46 -2.58 9.85
C GLU A 464 19.82 -3.05 9.33
N ASN A 465 20.91 -2.34 9.65
CA ASN A 465 22.26 -2.72 9.22
C ASN A 465 22.75 -4.00 9.92
N ASN A 466 22.39 -4.25 11.18
CA ASN A 466 22.67 -5.52 11.86
C ASN A 466 21.84 -6.70 11.32
N SER A 467 20.75 -6.43 10.61
CA SER A 467 20.01 -7.47 9.87
C SER A 467 20.69 -7.81 8.55
N ASN A 468 21.42 -6.87 7.95
CA ASN A 468 22.13 -7.05 6.68
C ASN A 468 23.58 -7.55 6.84
N ASN A 469 24.25 -7.27 7.95
CA ASN A 469 25.66 -7.66 8.18
C ASN A 469 25.86 -9.14 8.59
N ASN A 470 24.79 -9.96 8.64
CA ASN A 470 24.91 -11.41 8.86
C ASN A 470 25.02 -12.22 7.54
N GLU A 471 25.16 -11.56 6.39
CA GLU A 471 25.20 -12.20 5.07
C GLU A 471 26.56 -12.05 4.36
N GLN A 472 27.64 -11.68 5.06
CA GLN A 472 28.94 -11.41 4.42
C GLN A 472 30.11 -12.14 5.10
N GLU A 473 29.99 -13.46 5.21
CA GLU A 473 31.14 -14.38 5.28
C GLU A 473 30.79 -15.59 4.38
N ASP A 474 31.74 -15.98 3.52
CA ASP A 474 31.72 -17.08 2.53
C ASP A 474 31.49 -16.67 1.06
N GLU A 475 32.46 -15.99 0.44
CA GLU A 475 32.79 -16.16 -0.99
C GLU A 475 34.32 -16.12 -1.16
N ASP A 476 34.96 -17.27 -1.00
CA ASP A 476 36.27 -17.58 -1.57
C ASP A 476 36.08 -18.59 -2.71
N ASP A 477 36.87 -18.42 -3.75
CA ASP A 477 37.13 -19.32 -4.88
C ASP A 477 36.01 -19.46 -5.93
N ASP A 478 36.18 -18.79 -7.09
CA ASP A 478 36.20 -19.49 -8.37
C ASP A 478 36.79 -18.65 -9.52
N GLU A 479 37.32 -19.40 -10.49
CA GLU A 479 38.45 -19.12 -11.37
C GLU A 479 38.18 -18.17 -12.56
N GLU A 480 39.26 -17.50 -12.96
CA GLU A 480 39.43 -16.79 -14.23
C GLU A 480 39.03 -17.64 -15.44
N THR A 481 38.16 -17.10 -16.31
CA THR A 481 38.14 -17.49 -17.73
C THR A 481 38.14 -16.24 -18.62
N ASN A 482 39.22 -16.12 -19.40
CA ASN A 482 39.44 -15.17 -20.48
C ASN A 482 38.62 -15.57 -21.71
N GLU A 483 37.80 -14.67 -22.26
CA GLU A 483 37.38 -14.64 -23.68
C GLU A 483 37.06 -13.16 -24.00
N ASP A 484 37.97 -12.45 -24.67
CA ASP A 484 38.15 -12.31 -26.12
C ASP A 484 37.44 -11.08 -26.68
N ASP A 485 38.29 -10.15 -27.15
CA ASP A 485 38.00 -8.89 -27.82
C ASP A 485 37.19 -9.11 -29.10
N VAL A 486 36.11 -8.34 -29.27
CA VAL A 486 35.47 -8.15 -30.59
C VAL A 486 35.28 -6.65 -30.83
N ASP A 487 36.20 -6.12 -31.63
CA ASP A 487 36.12 -4.80 -32.26
C ASP A 487 34.87 -4.70 -33.15
N TYR A 488 34.06 -3.67 -32.95
CA TYR A 488 33.08 -3.25 -33.93
C TYR A 488 33.46 -1.87 -34.48
N ASP A 489 33.82 -1.91 -35.76
CA ASP A 489 34.20 -0.76 -36.58
C ASP A 489 33.14 0.34 -36.61
N GLU A 490 33.64 1.56 -36.40
CA GLU A 490 33.02 2.80 -36.85
C GLU A 490 32.98 2.82 -38.38
N ASP A 491 31.80 3.09 -38.98
CA ASP A 491 31.78 4.00 -40.13
C ASP A 491 30.40 4.55 -40.49
N SER A 492 30.33 5.89 -40.44
CA SER A 492 29.93 6.78 -41.55
C SER A 492 28.52 6.69 -42.17
N SER A 493 27.73 7.76 -41.99
CA SER A 493 27.22 8.67 -43.06
C SER A 493 26.04 9.52 -42.57
N SER A 494 26.22 10.82 -42.35
CA SER A 494 25.86 11.91 -43.26
C SER A 494 24.46 11.84 -43.90
N SER A 495 23.56 12.75 -43.52
CA SER A 495 22.92 13.63 -44.51
C SER A 495 22.15 14.79 -43.84
N GLN A 496 22.49 15.99 -44.30
CA GLN A 496 21.74 17.22 -44.11
C GLN A 496 20.37 17.11 -44.79
N ARG A 497 19.30 17.64 -44.17
CA ARG A 497 18.20 18.20 -44.96
C ARG A 497 17.55 19.42 -44.31
N LYS A 498 17.60 20.51 -45.08
CA LYS A 498 16.96 21.81 -44.88
C LYS A 498 15.44 21.69 -44.78
N GLY A 499 14.86 22.58 -43.98
CA GLY A 499 13.45 22.56 -43.60
C GLY A 499 12.43 23.07 -44.62
N ARG A 500 11.21 23.27 -44.10
CA ARG A 500 10.19 24.16 -44.65
C ARG A 500 9.11 24.39 -43.59
N ARG A 501 8.89 25.66 -43.26
CA ARG A 501 7.70 26.16 -42.57
C ARG A 501 6.51 26.09 -43.54
N HIS A 502 5.37 25.59 -43.09
CA HIS A 502 4.07 25.91 -43.68
C HIS A 502 3.06 26.20 -42.56
N SER A 503 2.59 27.44 -42.58
CA SER A 503 1.43 27.97 -41.88
C SER A 503 0.15 27.65 -42.68
N TYR A 504 -0.88 27.17 -42.00
CA TYR A 504 -2.28 27.22 -42.44
C TYR A 504 -3.05 27.78 -41.22
N ALA A 505 -3.53 29.03 -41.25
CA ALA A 505 -4.77 29.51 -41.89
C ALA A 505 -6.00 28.79 -41.31
N PHE A 506 -6.62 29.46 -40.33
CA PHE A 506 -7.96 29.19 -39.82
C PHE A 506 -8.98 29.46 -40.93
N ASP A 507 -9.93 28.55 -41.10
CA ASP A 507 -11.13 28.76 -41.91
C ASP A 507 -12.33 28.50 -40.99
N ASP A 508 -13.14 29.53 -40.82
CA ASP A 508 -14.34 29.56 -39.99
C ASP A 508 -15.47 28.88 -40.75
N GLY A 509 -15.98 27.78 -40.19
CA GLY A 509 -17.16 27.07 -40.70
C GLY A 509 -18.29 27.14 -39.68
N ASP A 510 -19.24 28.03 -39.92
CA ASP A 510 -20.57 28.02 -39.32
C ASP A 510 -21.29 26.71 -39.67
N ASP A 511 -21.83 26.00 -38.66
CA ASP A 511 -22.78 24.92 -38.88
C ASP A 511 -23.92 25.05 -37.85
N ASP A 512 -25.00 25.67 -38.32
CA ASP A 512 -26.34 25.64 -37.74
C ASP A 512 -26.94 24.24 -37.98
N GLY A 513 -27.49 23.58 -36.95
CA GLY A 513 -28.13 22.27 -37.19
C GLY A 513 -28.78 21.59 -36.00
N ASP A 514 -30.00 22.02 -35.71
CA ASP A 514 -31.17 21.22 -35.34
C ASP A 514 -31.31 20.57 -33.95
N GLU A 515 -32.34 21.09 -33.28
CA GLU A 515 -33.07 20.55 -32.14
C GLU A 515 -33.76 19.21 -32.46
N GLU A 516 -33.49 18.16 -31.69
CA GLU A 516 -34.39 17.00 -31.60
C GLU A 516 -35.09 16.94 -30.23
N LYS A 517 -36.42 17.08 -30.30
CA LYS A 517 -37.38 16.90 -29.21
C LYS A 517 -37.58 15.42 -28.92
N CYS A 518 -37.22 14.95 -27.72
CA CYS A 518 -37.71 13.67 -27.21
C CYS A 518 -39.15 13.81 -26.69
N ASN A 519 -40.07 13.12 -27.36
CA ASN A 519 -41.39 12.81 -26.82
C ASN A 519 -41.29 11.68 -25.80
N VAL A 520 -41.95 11.88 -24.66
CA VAL A 520 -42.23 10.88 -23.63
C VAL A 520 -43.48 10.09 -24.04
N GLN A 521 -43.42 8.77 -23.91
CA GLN A 521 -44.58 7.89 -23.73
C GLN A 521 -44.41 7.07 -22.47
#